data_AF-A0A310SC28-F1
#
_entry.id   AF-A0A310SC28-F1
#
_cell.length_a   1.000
_cell.length_b   1.000
_cell.length_c   1.000
_cell.angle_alpha   90.00
_cell.angle_beta   90.00
_cell.angle_gamma   90.00
#
_symmetry.space_group_name_H-M   'P 1'
#
loop_
_entity.id
_entity.type
_entity.pdbx_description
1 polymer ?
#
loop_
_entity_poly.entity_id
_entity_poly.type
_entity_poly.pdbx_seq_one_letter_code
_entity_poly.pdbx_strand_id
1 'polypeptide(L)' 'MMVEEVVNSTSKPKNKTARPRPVYLWNVLDVQKWLRRHCSDYYQLYHERFLYVST' A
#
# COMPACT_ATOMS: atom_id res chain seq x y z
N MET A 1 28.46 -37.16 -17.58
CA MET A 1 27.13 -37.65 -17.19
C MET A 1 26.79 -37.02 -15.84
N MET A 2 25.57 -36.47 -15.73
CA MET A 2 24.94 -35.71 -14.62
C MET A 2 25.78 -34.63 -13.91
N VAL A 3 25.59 -33.37 -14.34
CA VAL A 3 25.70 -32.22 -13.44
C VAL A 3 24.35 -32.07 -12.74
N GLU A 4 24.36 -32.06 -11.41
CA GLU A 4 23.16 -31.97 -10.58
C GLU A 4 22.54 -30.58 -10.76
N GLU A 5 21.38 -30.54 -11.38
CA GLU A 5 20.60 -29.33 -11.59
C GLU A 5 19.90 -28.97 -10.26
N VAL A 6 20.52 -28.08 -9.47
CA VAL A 6 19.81 -27.34 -8.42
C VAL A 6 19.22 -26.08 -9.06
N VAL A 7 18.08 -26.25 -9.72
CA VAL A 7 17.09 -25.17 -9.90
C VAL A 7 16.18 -25.23 -8.69
N ASN A 8 16.53 -24.48 -7.63
CA ASN A 8 15.60 -24.20 -6.55
C ASN A 8 15.09 -22.76 -6.65
N SER A 9 13.98 -22.65 -7.36
CA SER A 9 12.75 -21.95 -6.96
C SER A 9 12.85 -20.53 -6.42
N THR A 10 12.13 -19.66 -7.13
CA THR A 10 11.46 -18.45 -6.62
C THR A 10 12.35 -17.35 -6.06
N SER A 11 12.80 -16.49 -6.97
CA SER A 11 13.10 -15.09 -6.69
C SER A 11 11.83 -14.36 -6.19
N LYS A 12 11.44 -14.61 -4.94
CA LYS A 12 10.56 -13.68 -4.22
C LYS A 12 11.32 -12.35 -4.15
N PRO A 13 10.80 -11.25 -4.71
CA PRO A 13 11.44 -9.96 -4.53
C PRO A 13 11.50 -9.71 -3.02
N LYS A 14 12.73 -9.61 -2.48
CA LYS A 14 12.96 -9.16 -1.12
C LYS A 14 12.21 -7.84 -1.01
N ASN A 15 11.14 -7.82 -0.22
CA ASN A 15 10.42 -6.59 0.13
C ASN A 15 11.45 -5.70 0.82
N LYS A 16 12.14 -4.87 0.04
CA LYS A 16 12.77 -3.66 0.55
C LYS A 16 11.60 -2.97 1.21
N THR A 17 11.63 -2.89 2.55
CA THR A 17 10.69 -2.11 3.33
C THR A 17 10.86 -0.68 2.85
N ALA A 18 10.15 -0.34 1.77
CA ALA A 18 10.15 0.97 1.19
C ALA A 18 9.66 1.87 2.32
N ARG A 19 10.49 2.84 2.68
CA ARG A 19 10.16 3.82 3.70
C ARG A 19 8.74 4.32 3.42
N PRO A 20 7.84 4.34 4.42
CA PRO A 20 6.49 4.80 4.19
C PRO A 20 6.55 6.19 3.56
N ARG A 21 5.74 6.39 2.50
CA ARG A 21 5.70 7.67 1.81
C ARG A 21 5.31 8.76 2.83
N PRO A 22 6.00 9.90 2.85
CA PRO A 22 5.55 11.05 3.63
C PRO A 22 4.11 11.45 3.29
N VAL A 23 3.37 11.99 4.26
CA VAL A 23 1.94 12.32 4.13
C VAL A 23 1.68 13.33 3.00
N TYR A 24 2.58 14.28 2.77
CA TYR A 24 2.44 15.27 1.70
C TYR A 24 2.54 14.67 0.27
N LEU A 25 2.97 13.41 0.15
CA LEU A 25 2.99 12.66 -1.12
C LEU A 25 1.81 11.68 -1.25
N TRP A 26 0.89 11.68 -0.29
CA TRP A 26 -0.26 10.79 -0.33
C TRP A 26 -1.29 11.28 -1.32
N ASN A 27 -1.80 10.36 -2.12
CA ASN A 27 -3.01 10.61 -2.89
C ASN A 27 -4.25 10.31 -2.04
N VAL A 28 -5.44 10.57 -2.60
CA VAL A 28 -6.73 10.31 -1.94
C VAL A 28 -6.86 8.87 -1.43
N LEU A 29 -6.37 7.89 -2.20
CA LEU A 29 -6.46 6.47 -1.83
C LEU A 29 -5.56 6.15 -0.62
N ASP A 30 -4.37 6.74 -0.55
CA ASP A 30 -3.44 6.56 0.56
C ASP A 30 -4.04 7.14 1.85
N VAL A 31 -4.62 8.34 1.77
CA VAL A 31 -5.33 8.98 2.90
C VAL A 31 -6.53 8.13 3.34
N GLN A 32 -7.37 7.67 2.39
CA GLN A 32 -8.52 6.83 2.70
C GLN A 32 -8.12 5.50 3.37
N LYS A 33 -7.05 4.85 2.89
CA LYS A 33 -6.52 3.62 3.51
C LYS A 33 -6.03 3.87 4.93
N TRP A 34 -5.29 4.96 5.15
CA TRP A 34 -4.80 5.32 6.47
C TRP A 34 -5.95 5.65 7.42
N LEU A 35 -6.90 6.48 6.98
CA LEU A 35 -8.06 6.88 7.77
C LEU A 35 -8.91 5.66 8.16
N ARG A 36 -9.14 4.74 7.22
CA ARG A 36 -9.87 3.49 7.51
C ARG A 36 -9.17 2.63 8.56
N ARG A 37 -7.83 2.62 8.58
CA ARG A 37 -7.03 1.74 9.46
C ARG A 37 -6.80 2.32 10.85
N HIS A 38 -6.69 3.64 10.98
CA HIS A 38 -6.32 4.30 12.24
C HIS A 38 -7.46 5.14 12.84
N CYS A 39 -8.48 5.48 12.06
CA CYS A 39 -9.57 6.36 12.43
C CYS A 39 -10.89 5.87 11.81
N SER A 40 -11.19 4.58 11.94
CA SER A 40 -12.32 3.92 11.26
C SER A 40 -13.67 4.57 11.54
N ASP A 41 -13.88 5.08 12.75
CA ASP A 41 -15.13 5.74 13.15
C ASP A 41 -15.32 7.05 12.37
N TYR A 42 -14.23 7.81 12.17
CA TYR A 42 -14.22 9.01 11.34
C TYR A 42 -14.27 8.69 9.85
N TYR A 43 -13.74 7.53 9.43
CA TYR A 43 -13.82 7.10 8.04
C TYR A 43 -15.27 7.00 7.57
N GLN A 44 -16.17 6.40 8.37
CA GLN A 44 -17.58 6.31 7.98
C GLN A 44 -18.23 7.69 7.74
N LEU A 45 -17.87 8.70 8.54
CA LEU A 45 -18.42 10.04 8.45
C LEU A 45 -17.86 10.88 7.29
N TYR A 46 -16.59 10.66 6.93
CA TYR A 46 -15.87 11.58 6.04
C TYR A 46 -15.36 10.96 4.73
N HIS A 47 -15.38 9.63 4.55
CA HIS A 47 -14.76 8.99 3.40
C HIS A 47 -15.31 9.46 2.04
N GLU A 48 -16.60 9.75 1.95
CA GLU A 48 -17.25 10.22 0.72
C GLU A 48 -16.79 11.63 0.34
N ARG A 49 -16.43 12.48 1.31
CA ARG A 49 -15.97 13.85 1.04
C ARG A 49 -14.67 13.88 0.24
N PHE A 50 -13.87 12.81 0.30
CA PHE A 50 -12.65 12.67 -0.50
C PHE A 50 -12.91 12.34 -1.97
N LEU A 51 -14.13 11.93 -2.34
CA LEU A 51 -14.50 11.58 -3.71
C LEU A 51 -14.98 12.79 -4.53
N TYR A 52 -15.35 13.89 -3.87
CA TYR A 52 -15.94 15.07 -4.50
C TYR A 52 -14.95 16.23 -4.67
N VAL A 53 -13.65 15.94 -4.81
CA VAL A 53 -12.65 16.97 -5.16
C VAL A 53 -12.76 17.27 -6.66
N SER A 54 -13.90 17.80 -7.07
CA SER A 54 -14.20 18.30 -8.42
C SER A 54 -14.87 19.66 -8.25
N THR A 55 -14.06 20.70 -8.08
CA THR A 55 -14.38 22.06 -8.50
C THR A 55 -13.09 22.74 -8.94
#